data_AF-A0A845V7W2-F1
#
_entry.id   AF-A0A845V7W2-F1
#
_cell.length_a   1.000
_cell.length_b   1.000
_cell.length_c   1.000
_cell.angle_alpha   90.00
_cell.angle_beta   90.00
_cell.angle_gamma   90.00
#
_symmetry.space_group_name_H-M   'P 1'
#
loop_
_entity.id
_entity.type
_entity.pdbx_description
1 polymer ?
#
loop_
_entity_poly.entity_id
_entity_poly.type
_entity_poly.pdbx_seq_one_letter_code
_entity_poly.pdbx_strand_id
1 'polypeptide(L)'
;MASDIHIALVNGTAADFSLAQDLCSRFSNLTVLCYRSKVCDRSIFANARFLCAEYLFEDGYEEVCVTDIDAVVVGKVSRLFPKATSNEDVFLKIQRPIRFPWYYAMGGFVYLRNGENARRLLRLFACYISSMYAMDRSSYWYSDQSALFVSLLWGSISFVRLGNASFADFWHQVGASKVGVSEGKRKLQQFS
;
A
#
# COMPACT_ATOMS: atom_id res chain seq x y z
N MET A 1 -2.13 23.13 1.63
CA MET A 1 -2.35 22.55 2.97
C MET A 1 -1.42 21.36 3.12
N ALA A 2 -0.85 21.14 4.30
CA ALA A 2 -0.08 19.92 4.55
C ALA A 2 -1.06 18.74 4.62
N SER A 3 -0.77 17.65 3.93
CA SER A 3 -1.56 16.42 4.06
C SER A 3 -1.22 15.75 5.38
N ASP A 4 -2.24 15.42 6.16
CA ASP A 4 -2.07 14.56 7.33
C ASP A 4 -1.80 13.13 6.86
N ILE A 5 -0.77 12.51 7.44
CA ILE A 5 -0.33 11.16 7.08
C ILE A 5 -0.51 10.27 8.31
N HIS A 6 -1.31 9.24 8.14
CA HIS A 6 -1.56 8.23 9.17
C HIS A 6 -0.76 6.96 8.85
N ILE A 7 0.07 6.52 9.80
CA ILE A 7 0.89 5.33 9.69
C ILE A 7 0.37 4.31 10.70
N ALA A 8 -0.10 3.15 10.22
CA ALA A 8 -0.47 2.04 11.09
C ALA A 8 0.67 1.01 11.15
N LEU A 9 1.23 0.79 12.33
CA LEU A 9 2.24 -0.22 12.60
C LEU A 9 1.63 -1.38 13.40
N VAL A 10 1.75 -2.59 12.89
CA VAL A 10 1.12 -3.78 13.49
C VAL A 10 2.18 -4.81 13.88
N ASN A 11 2.08 -5.37 15.08
CA ASN A 11 2.98 -6.41 15.62
C ASN A 11 4.47 -6.01 15.72
N GLY A 12 4.78 -4.73 15.85
CA GLY A 12 6.10 -4.27 16.26
C GLY A 12 6.43 -4.63 17.71
N THR A 13 7.72 -4.71 18.02
CA THR A 13 8.20 -4.83 19.40
C THR A 13 7.92 -3.53 20.18
N ALA A 14 8.07 -3.56 21.51
CA ALA A 14 7.99 -2.33 22.30
C ALA A 14 9.01 -1.27 21.85
N ALA A 15 10.21 -1.71 21.45
CA ALA A 15 11.24 -0.84 20.92
C ALA A 15 10.84 -0.23 19.57
N ASP A 16 10.27 -1.03 18.66
CA ASP A 16 9.80 -0.53 17.35
C ASP A 16 8.70 0.52 17.51
N PHE A 17 7.75 0.28 18.43
CA PHE A 17 6.66 1.22 18.70
C PHE A 17 7.16 2.52 19.30
N SER A 18 8.06 2.44 20.28
CA SER A 18 8.66 3.62 20.89
C SER A 18 9.46 4.43 19.86
N LEU A 19 10.22 3.76 19.00
CA LEU A 19 10.97 4.41 17.93
C LEU A 19 10.04 5.09 16.93
N ALA A 20 8.98 4.41 16.49
CA ALA A 20 8.02 4.98 15.54
C ALA A 20 7.30 6.21 16.14
N GLN A 21 6.92 6.16 17.41
CA GLN A 21 6.32 7.28 18.12
C GLN A 21 7.27 8.46 18.27
N ASP A 22 8.54 8.23 18.66
CA ASP A 22 9.55 9.29 18.74
C ASP A 22 9.78 9.95 17.39
N LEU A 23 9.96 9.15 16.33
CA LEU A 23 10.16 9.67 14.98
C LEU A 23 8.97 10.50 14.49
N CYS A 24 7.74 10.03 14.72
CA CYS A 24 6.54 10.74 14.28
C CYS A 24 6.25 11.99 15.12
N SER A 25 6.61 12.01 16.41
CA SER A 25 6.40 13.16 17.30
C SER A 25 7.07 14.45 16.82
N ARG A 26 8.11 14.32 15.97
CA ARG A 26 8.86 15.44 15.38
C ARG A 26 8.13 16.10 14.21
N PHE A 27 7.01 15.54 13.75
CA PHE A 27 6.25 16.02 12.61
C PHE A 27 4.76 16.14 12.96
N SER A 28 4.24 17.37 13.01
CA SER A 28 2.86 17.64 13.42
C SER A 28 1.78 17.08 12.50
N ASN A 29 2.14 16.74 11.26
CA ASN A 29 1.25 16.14 10.27
C ASN A 29 1.39 14.61 10.16
N LEU A 30 2.17 13.97 11.05
CA LEU A 30 2.31 12.51 11.11
C LEU A 30 1.60 11.97 12.35
N THR A 31 0.68 11.04 12.16
CA THR A 31 0.09 10.25 13.25
C THR A 31 0.50 8.80 13.09
N VAL A 32 1.02 8.18 14.16
CA VAL A 32 1.30 6.74 14.18
C VAL A 32 0.35 6.02 15.11
N LEU A 33 -0.23 4.93 14.61
CA LEU A 33 -1.11 4.03 15.35
C LEU A 33 -0.40 2.68 15.48
N CYS A 34 -0.21 2.21 16.72
CA CYS A 34 0.50 0.97 17.02
C CYS A 34 -0.49 -0.10 17.52
N TYR A 35 -0.58 -1.22 16.82
CA TYR A 35 -1.49 -2.32 17.15
C TYR A 35 -0.74 -3.62 17.46
N ARG A 36 -1.12 -4.32 18.53
CA ARG A 36 -0.68 -5.70 18.79
C ARG A 36 -1.81 -6.68 18.54
N SER A 37 -1.61 -7.55 17.57
CA SER A 37 -2.46 -8.72 17.32
C SER A 37 -1.83 -9.95 17.96
N LYS A 38 -2.67 -10.80 18.57
CA LYS A 38 -2.26 -12.14 19.01
C LYS A 38 -2.04 -13.09 17.83
N VAL A 39 -2.53 -12.72 16.65
CA VAL A 39 -2.38 -13.49 15.42
C VAL A 39 -1.12 -13.01 14.72
N CYS A 40 -0.17 -13.92 14.49
CA CYS A 40 1.09 -13.63 13.81
C CYS A 40 1.13 -14.28 12.41
N ASP A 41 0.04 -14.13 11.66
CA ASP A 41 -0.02 -14.58 10.27
C ASP A 41 0.40 -13.43 9.36
N ARG A 42 1.53 -13.59 8.66
CA ARG A 42 2.05 -12.56 7.76
C ARG A 42 1.08 -12.28 6.61
N SER A 43 0.30 -13.27 6.20
CA SER A 43 -0.76 -13.07 5.20
C SER A 43 -1.83 -12.13 5.73
N ILE A 44 -2.24 -12.24 7.00
CA ILE A 44 -3.25 -11.34 7.60
C ILE A 44 -2.78 -9.89 7.47
N PHE A 45 -1.52 -9.60 7.80
CA PHE A 45 -0.99 -8.24 7.71
C PHE A 45 -0.86 -7.73 6.28
N ALA A 46 -0.45 -8.58 5.34
CA ALA A 46 -0.39 -8.22 3.92
C ALA A 46 -1.78 -7.88 3.34
N ASN A 47 -2.83 -8.54 3.82
CA ASN A 47 -4.21 -8.30 3.39
C ASN A 47 -4.87 -7.12 4.14
N ALA A 48 -4.57 -6.94 5.43
CA ALA A 48 -5.20 -5.94 6.30
C ALA A 48 -5.05 -4.51 5.78
N ARG A 49 -3.95 -4.19 5.11
CA ARG A 49 -3.71 -2.86 4.51
C ARG A 49 -4.78 -2.43 3.51
N PHE A 50 -5.38 -3.37 2.78
CA PHE A 50 -6.47 -3.08 1.85
C PHE A 50 -7.81 -2.95 2.59
N LEU A 51 -8.03 -3.75 3.64
CA LEU A 51 -9.22 -3.60 4.49
C LEU A 51 -9.24 -2.25 5.21
N CYS A 52 -8.09 -1.79 5.71
CA CYS A 52 -7.96 -0.46 6.30
C CYS A 52 -8.29 0.67 5.32
N ALA A 53 -8.01 0.50 4.02
CA ALA A 53 -8.32 1.51 3.02
C ALA A 53 -9.84 1.73 2.87
N GLU A 54 -10.65 0.68 3.04
CA GLU A 54 -12.13 0.80 3.00
C GLU A 54 -12.63 1.62 4.18
N TYR A 55 -12.13 1.34 5.39
CA TYR A 55 -12.45 2.10 6.59
C TYR A 55 -12.07 3.59 6.45
N LEU A 56 -10.89 3.90 5.89
CA LEU A 56 -10.49 5.29 5.64
C LEU A 56 -11.44 6.00 4.67
N PHE A 57 -11.99 5.31 3.67
CA PHE A 57 -13.00 5.89 2.79
C PHE A 57 -14.35 6.11 3.48
N GLU A 58 -14.67 5.37 4.54
CA GLU A 58 -15.85 5.59 5.38
C GLU A 58 -15.66 6.79 6.33
N ASP A 59 -14.44 6.99 6.84
CA ASP A 59 -14.04 8.14 7.67
C ASP A 59 -13.89 9.45 6.87
N GLY A 60 -14.15 9.44 5.56
CA GLY A 60 -14.19 10.64 4.73
C GLY A 60 -12.89 11.00 4.02
N TYR A 61 -11.88 10.13 4.02
CA TYR A 61 -10.67 10.35 3.24
C TYR A 61 -10.97 10.20 1.73
N GLU A 62 -10.53 11.18 0.93
CA GLU A 62 -10.75 11.20 -0.53
C GLU A 62 -9.73 10.35 -1.29
N GLU A 63 -8.53 10.18 -0.74
CA GLU A 63 -7.41 9.51 -1.40
C GLU A 63 -6.61 8.68 -0.38
N VAL A 64 -6.28 7.44 -0.75
CA VAL A 64 -5.50 6.52 0.08
C VAL A 64 -4.36 5.93 -0.74
N CYS A 65 -3.17 5.93 -0.17
CA CYS A 65 -2.00 5.28 -0.72
C CYS A 65 -1.65 4.06 0.15
N VAL A 66 -1.76 2.86 -0.42
CA VAL A 66 -1.38 1.60 0.21
C VAL A 66 0.03 1.22 -0.24
N THR A 67 0.92 0.89 0.70
CA THR A 67 2.29 0.50 0.37
C THR A 67 2.81 -0.63 1.26
N ASP A 68 3.84 -1.35 0.82
CA ASP A 68 4.58 -2.30 1.66
C ASP A 68 5.37 -1.55 2.76
N ILE A 69 5.60 -2.22 3.90
CA ILE A 69 6.38 -1.64 5.01
C ILE A 69 7.86 -1.41 4.66
N ASP A 70 8.38 -2.13 3.67
CA ASP A 70 9.75 -2.00 3.18
C ASP A 70 9.87 -1.00 2.01
N ALA A 71 8.79 -0.27 1.71
CA ALA A 71 8.82 0.80 0.74
C ALA A 71 9.47 2.05 1.33
N VAL A 72 10.49 2.57 0.65
CA VAL A 72 11.09 3.86 0.96
C VAL A 72 10.57 4.88 -0.04
N VAL A 73 10.02 6.01 0.45
CA VAL A 73 9.61 7.15 -0.39
C VAL A 73 10.76 8.14 -0.51
N VAL A 74 11.33 8.28 -1.70
CA VAL A 74 12.42 9.21 -2.01
C VAL A 74 11.83 10.48 -2.63
N GLY A 75 11.63 11.52 -1.83
CA GLY A 75 11.15 12.82 -2.32
C GLY A 75 10.04 13.40 -1.45
N LYS A 76 9.20 14.28 -2.02
CA LYS A 76 8.02 14.82 -1.33
C LYS A 76 6.89 13.81 -1.36
N VAL A 77 6.32 13.47 -0.19
CA VAL A 77 5.17 12.55 -0.05
C VAL A 77 3.95 13.02 -0.87
N SER A 78 3.78 14.33 -1.06
CA SER A 78 2.73 14.88 -1.93
C SER A 78 2.83 14.41 -3.39
N ARG A 79 3.96 13.81 -3.82
CA ARG A 79 4.12 13.19 -5.14
C ARG A 79 3.52 11.78 -5.21
N LEU A 80 3.17 11.15 -4.08
CA LEU A 80 2.47 9.87 -4.03
C LEU A 80 1.06 9.96 -4.63
N PHE A 81 0.47 11.15 -4.61
CA PHE A 81 -0.87 11.44 -5.06
C PHE A 81 -0.77 12.00 -6.49
N PRO A 82 -1.07 11.21 -7.54
CA PRO A 82 -1.12 11.74 -8.90
C PRO A 82 -2.02 12.97 -8.94
N LYS A 83 -1.51 14.08 -9.50
CA LYS A 83 -2.38 15.21 -9.83
C LYS A 83 -3.50 14.69 -10.72
N ALA A 84 -4.74 15.07 -10.42
CA ALA A 84 -6.01 14.60 -10.97
C ALA A 84 -6.17 14.74 -12.51
N THR A 85 -5.30 14.09 -13.29
CA THR A 85 -5.36 14.11 -14.75
C THR A 85 -6.14 12.93 -15.32
N SER A 86 -6.54 11.96 -14.49
CA SER A 86 -7.45 10.88 -14.89
C SER A 86 -8.66 10.81 -13.97
N ASN A 87 -9.81 10.44 -14.56
CA ASN A 87 -11.08 10.16 -13.87
C ASN A 87 -11.12 8.75 -13.25
N GLU A 88 -9.98 8.07 -13.22
CA GLU A 88 -9.88 6.71 -12.71
C GLU A 88 -9.63 6.71 -11.20
N ASP A 89 -10.06 5.63 -10.53
CA ASP A 89 -10.00 5.53 -9.07
C ASP A 89 -8.88 4.62 -8.57
N VAL A 90 -8.30 3.76 -9.44
CA VAL A 90 -7.33 2.75 -9.04
C VAL A 90 -6.07 2.82 -9.89
N PHE A 91 -4.93 2.97 -9.21
CA PHE A 91 -3.63 3.15 -9.84
C PHE A 91 -2.65 2.14 -9.26
N LEU A 92 -2.10 1.28 -10.11
CA LEU A 92 -1.12 0.27 -9.70
C LEU A 92 -0.14 -0.04 -10.82
N LYS A 93 1.02 -0.57 -10.42
CA LYS A 93 2.05 -0.97 -11.36
C LYS A 93 1.70 -2.32 -11.98
N ILE A 94 1.46 -2.30 -13.29
CA ILE A 94 1.24 -3.51 -14.09
C ILE A 94 2.53 -3.87 -14.83
N GLN A 95 3.15 -4.98 -14.45
CA GLN A 95 4.36 -5.48 -15.10
C GLN A 95 4.03 -6.12 -16.47
N ARG A 96 5.05 -6.34 -17.30
CA ARG A 96 4.88 -7.20 -18.47
C ARG A 96 4.54 -8.62 -17.99
N PRO A 97 3.84 -9.44 -18.80
CA PRO A 97 3.58 -10.82 -18.45
C PRO A 97 4.90 -11.52 -18.10
N ILE A 98 5.00 -12.07 -16.90
CA ILE A 98 6.14 -12.90 -16.48
C ILE A 98 5.64 -14.29 -16.08
N ARG A 99 6.59 -15.20 -15.81
CA ARG A 99 6.35 -16.64 -15.59
C ARG A 99 5.31 -16.96 -14.51
N PHE A 100 5.06 -16.05 -13.57
CA PHE A 100 4.02 -16.21 -12.56
C PHE A 100 2.96 -15.10 -12.64
N PRO A 101 1.66 -15.46 -12.67
CA PRO A 101 0.58 -14.51 -12.92
C PRO A 101 0.46 -13.39 -11.87
N TRP A 102 0.76 -13.67 -10.60
CA TRP A 102 0.62 -12.70 -9.50
C TRP A 102 1.63 -11.54 -9.54
N TYR A 103 2.74 -11.65 -10.27
CA TYR A 103 3.65 -10.52 -10.48
C TYR A 103 3.14 -9.51 -11.51
N TYR A 104 2.05 -9.84 -12.21
CA TYR A 104 1.48 -8.94 -13.20
C TYR A 104 0.90 -7.69 -12.54
N ALA A 105 0.24 -7.84 -11.39
CA ALA A 105 -0.33 -6.73 -10.61
C ALA A 105 0.41 -6.59 -9.27
N MET A 106 1.25 -5.56 -9.14
CA MET A 106 2.08 -5.37 -7.95
C MET A 106 1.29 -4.71 -6.82
N GLY A 107 1.15 -5.40 -5.69
CA GLY A 107 0.46 -4.91 -4.49
C GLY A 107 1.29 -4.03 -3.55
N GLY A 108 2.59 -3.90 -3.79
CA GLY A 108 3.48 -3.13 -2.91
C GLY A 108 3.32 -1.61 -2.98
N PHE A 109 2.58 -1.14 -4.00
CA PHE A 109 2.12 0.25 -4.09
C PHE A 109 0.81 0.29 -4.86
N VAL A 110 -0.26 0.75 -4.22
CA VAL A 110 -1.56 0.95 -4.83
C VAL A 110 -2.10 2.30 -4.34
N TYR A 111 -2.41 3.18 -5.27
CA TYR A 111 -3.10 4.43 -4.96
C TYR A 111 -4.58 4.30 -5.35
N LEU A 112 -5.45 4.76 -4.45
CA LEU A 112 -6.89 4.64 -4.52
C LEU A 112 -7.51 6.02 -4.31
N ARG A 113 -8.37 6.44 -5.23
CA ARG A 113 -9.29 7.57 -5.02
C ARG A 113 -10.63 7.03 -4.55
N ASN A 114 -11.31 7.74 -3.66
CA ASN A 114 -12.61 7.36 -3.11
C ASN A 114 -13.71 7.51 -4.18
N GLY A 115 -13.75 6.56 -5.10
CA GLY A 115 -14.75 6.43 -6.14
C GLY A 115 -15.31 5.00 -6.20
N GLU A 116 -16.27 4.81 -7.09
CA GLU A 116 -17.00 3.55 -7.20
C GLU A 116 -16.08 2.37 -7.53
N ASN A 117 -15.09 2.57 -8.42
CA ASN A 117 -14.18 1.50 -8.84
C ASN A 117 -13.25 1.07 -7.69
N ALA A 118 -12.73 2.02 -6.92
CA ALA A 118 -11.91 1.69 -5.75
C ALA A 118 -12.71 0.97 -4.67
N ARG A 119 -13.92 1.45 -4.35
CA ARG A 119 -14.80 0.76 -3.38
C ARG A 119 -15.17 -0.65 -3.83
N ARG A 120 -15.45 -0.83 -5.11
CA ARG A 120 -15.72 -2.15 -5.69
C ARG A 120 -14.50 -3.07 -5.57
N LEU A 121 -13.30 -2.56 -5.86
CA LEU A 121 -12.05 -3.31 -5.67
C LEU A 121 -11.88 -3.77 -4.22
N LEU A 122 -12.07 -2.87 -3.26
CA LEU A 122 -11.89 -3.18 -1.84
C LEU A 122 -12.90 -4.23 -1.35
N ARG A 123 -14.15 -4.17 -1.81
CA ARG A 123 -15.15 -5.23 -1.51
C ARG A 123 -14.78 -6.58 -2.11
N LEU A 124 -14.29 -6.62 -3.36
CA LEU A 124 -13.80 -7.85 -3.97
C LEU A 124 -12.62 -8.43 -3.19
N PHE A 125 -11.74 -7.56 -2.70
CA PHE A 125 -10.64 -7.92 -1.81
C PHE A 125 -11.15 -8.55 -0.53
N ALA A 126 -12.06 -7.87 0.18
CA ALA A 126 -12.63 -8.38 1.42
C ALA A 126 -13.29 -9.76 1.21
N CYS A 127 -14.04 -9.95 0.13
CA CYS A 127 -14.63 -11.24 -0.22
C CYS A 127 -13.57 -12.32 -0.50
N TYR A 128 -12.58 -12.02 -1.34
CA TYR A 128 -11.50 -12.96 -1.67
C TYR A 128 -10.71 -13.37 -0.43
N ILE A 129 -10.27 -12.39 0.36
CA ILE A 129 -9.58 -12.58 1.62
C ILE A 129 -10.44 -13.46 2.54
N SER A 130 -11.69 -13.09 2.81
CA SER A 130 -12.58 -13.85 3.70
C SER A 130 -12.73 -15.32 3.25
N SER A 131 -12.89 -15.57 1.95
CA SER A 131 -12.96 -16.93 1.42
C SER A 131 -11.68 -17.74 1.63
N MET A 132 -10.51 -17.11 1.47
CA MET A 132 -9.21 -17.75 1.71
C MET A 132 -9.05 -18.17 3.18
N TYR A 133 -9.48 -17.33 4.12
CA TYR A 133 -9.44 -17.65 5.55
C TYR A 133 -10.47 -18.72 5.93
N ALA A 134 -11.66 -18.73 5.32
CA ALA A 134 -12.65 -19.77 5.54
C ALA A 134 -12.18 -21.17 5.08
N MET A 135 -11.27 -21.23 4.11
CA MET A 135 -10.70 -22.48 3.60
C MET A 135 -9.43 -22.94 4.34
N ASP A 136 -9.10 -22.33 5.50
CA ASP A 136 -7.86 -22.57 6.25
C ASP A 136 -6.58 -22.37 5.42
N ARG A 137 -6.66 -21.45 4.44
CA ARG A 137 -5.51 -21.04 3.61
C ARG A 137 -4.92 -19.73 4.12
N SER A 138 -5.00 -19.50 5.43
CA SER A 138 -4.51 -18.26 6.06
C SER A 138 -3.04 -18.02 5.74
N SER A 139 -2.23 -19.08 5.67
CA SER A 139 -0.80 -19.03 5.35
C SER A 139 -0.47 -18.80 3.87
N TYR A 140 -1.47 -18.63 2.98
CA TYR A 140 -1.21 -18.44 1.55
C TYR A 140 -0.57 -17.09 1.29
N TRP A 141 0.70 -17.14 0.89
CA TRP A 141 1.49 -15.98 0.55
C TRP A 141 1.07 -15.41 -0.82
N TYR A 142 1.13 -14.10 -1.02
CA TYR A 142 0.67 -13.37 -2.22
C TYR A 142 -0.85 -13.39 -2.45
N SER A 143 -1.68 -13.61 -1.42
CA SER A 143 -3.14 -13.56 -1.55
C SER A 143 -3.64 -12.19 -2.02
N ASP A 144 -3.05 -11.11 -1.55
CA ASP A 144 -3.38 -9.73 -1.92
C ASP A 144 -3.00 -9.41 -3.38
N GLN A 145 -1.80 -9.80 -3.82
CA GLN A 145 -1.39 -9.69 -5.22
C GLN A 145 -2.23 -10.58 -6.14
N SER A 146 -2.61 -11.77 -5.68
CA SER A 146 -3.51 -12.67 -6.41
C SER A 146 -4.90 -12.06 -6.55
N ALA A 147 -5.42 -11.43 -5.49
CA ALA A 147 -6.68 -10.70 -5.53
C ALA A 147 -6.63 -9.53 -6.53
N LEU A 148 -5.53 -8.77 -6.58
CA LEU A 148 -5.33 -7.70 -7.56
C LEU A 148 -5.37 -8.27 -8.98
N PHE A 149 -4.63 -9.35 -9.20
CA PHE A 149 -4.54 -10.00 -10.50
C PHE A 149 -5.90 -10.54 -10.97
N VAL A 150 -6.63 -11.23 -10.10
CA VAL A 150 -7.98 -11.73 -10.39
C VAL A 150 -8.96 -10.59 -10.68
N SER A 151 -8.88 -9.49 -9.91
CA SER A 151 -9.71 -8.29 -10.15
C SER A 151 -9.43 -7.66 -11.51
N LEU A 152 -8.16 -7.68 -11.95
CA LEU A 152 -7.76 -7.21 -13.26
C LEU A 152 -8.28 -8.12 -14.38
N LEU A 153 -8.18 -9.44 -14.22
CA LEU A 153 -8.68 -10.40 -15.21
C LEU A 153 -10.19 -10.37 -15.37
N TRP A 154 -10.93 -10.12 -14.28
CA TRP A 154 -12.39 -10.05 -14.35
C TRP A 154 -12.91 -8.86 -15.16
N GLY A 155 -12.05 -7.87 -15.46
CA GLY A 155 -12.39 -6.73 -16.32
C GLY A 155 -13.45 -5.79 -15.75
N SER A 156 -13.86 -6.00 -14.49
CA SER A 156 -14.93 -5.23 -13.84
C SER A 156 -14.45 -3.94 -13.19
N ILE A 157 -13.14 -3.70 -13.19
CA ILE A 157 -12.49 -2.53 -12.58
C ILE A 157 -11.50 -1.99 -13.59
N SER A 158 -11.61 -0.69 -13.89
CA SER A 158 -10.63 0.02 -14.69
C SER A 158 -9.40 0.33 -13.85
N PHE A 159 -8.23 0.06 -14.40
CA PHE A 159 -6.94 0.30 -13.74
C PHE A 159 -6.09 1.25 -14.58
N VAL A 160 -5.51 2.27 -13.96
CA VAL A 160 -4.44 3.03 -14.59
C VAL A 160 -3.13 2.27 -14.43
N ARG A 161 -2.57 1.84 -15.55
CA ARG A 161 -1.25 1.23 -15.60
C ARG A 161 -0.16 2.27 -15.31
N LEU A 162 0.56 2.08 -14.22
CA LEU A 162 1.77 2.86 -13.95
C LEU A 162 2.92 2.32 -14.82
N GLY A 163 3.30 3.08 -15.85
CA GLY A 163 4.30 2.67 -16.86
C GLY A 163 4.65 3.72 -17.92
N ASN A 164 3.88 4.80 -18.06
CA ASN A 164 4.31 5.99 -18.79
C ASN A 164 5.32 6.77 -17.92
N ALA A 165 6.34 7.37 -18.56
CA ALA A 165 7.57 7.87 -17.94
C ALA A 165 7.41 8.65 -16.61
N SER A 166 6.31 9.37 -16.42
CA SER A 166 6.02 10.12 -15.19
C SER A 166 5.91 9.27 -13.90
N PHE A 167 5.55 7.99 -14.01
CA PHE A 167 5.38 7.09 -12.86
C PHE A 167 6.43 5.97 -12.76
N ALA A 168 7.23 5.74 -13.81
CA ALA A 168 8.38 4.83 -13.71
C ALA A 168 9.47 5.42 -12.79
N ASP A 169 9.72 6.74 -12.92
CA ASP A 169 10.58 7.51 -12.02
C ASP A 169 10.07 7.50 -10.57
N PHE A 170 8.76 7.36 -10.40
CA PHE A 170 8.09 7.26 -9.11
C PHE A 170 8.29 5.89 -8.45
N TRP A 171 8.23 4.78 -9.19
CA TRP A 171 8.55 3.45 -8.62
C TRP A 171 10.03 3.31 -8.23
N HIS A 172 10.93 4.03 -8.90
CA HIS A 172 12.32 4.16 -8.43
C HIS A 172 12.40 4.90 -7.09
N GLN A 173 11.43 5.76 -6.80
CA GLN A 173 11.29 6.51 -5.55
C GLN A 173 10.42 5.83 -4.51
N VAL A 174 9.64 4.79 -4.84
CA VAL A 174 8.72 4.11 -3.91
C VAL A 174 8.78 2.61 -4.14
N GLY A 175 9.46 1.91 -3.23
CA GLY A 175 9.52 0.46 -3.16
C GLY A 175 10.86 -0.04 -2.62
N ALA A 176 10.93 -1.36 -2.36
CA ALA A 176 12.15 -2.10 -2.04
C ALA A 176 13.13 -2.18 -3.24
N SER A 177 13.26 -1.09 -4.01
CA SER A 177 14.29 -0.99 -5.03
C SER A 177 15.64 -0.86 -4.32
N LYS A 178 16.68 -1.54 -4.82
CA LYS A 178 18.04 -1.42 -4.27
C LYS A 178 18.48 0.04 -4.15
N VAL A 179 18.00 0.89 -5.06
CA VAL A 179 18.26 2.34 -5.07
C VAL A 179 17.54 3.03 -3.92
N GLY A 180 16.23 2.83 -3.75
CA GLY A 180 15.44 3.43 -2.67
C GLY A 180 15.95 3.06 -1.28
N VAL A 181 16.32 1.80 -1.08
CA VAL A 181 16.92 1.32 0.18
C VAL A 181 18.29 1.98 0.43
N SER A 182 19.13 2.11 -0.60
CA SER A 182 20.46 2.73 -0.47
C SER A 182 20.36 4.23 -0.20
N GLU A 183 19.45 4.93 -0.90
CA GLU A 183 19.18 6.36 -0.74
C GLU A 183 18.57 6.65 0.65
N GLY A 184 17.62 5.83 1.10
CA GLY A 184 17.02 5.92 2.43
C GLY A 184 18.04 5.76 3.55
N LYS A 185 18.92 4.76 3.44
CA LYS A 185 20.04 4.56 4.39
C LYS A 185 20.97 5.77 4.44
N ARG A 186 21.35 6.34 3.28
CA ARG A 186 22.20 7.53 3.20
C ARG A 186 21.57 8.74 3.88
N LYS A 187 20.27 8.95 3.70
CA LYS A 187 19.56 10.08 4.33
C LYS A 187 19.39 9.88 5.83
N LEU A 188 19.08 8.67 6.30
CA LEU A 188 18.98 8.38 7.74
C LEU A 188 20.30 8.65 8.48
N GLN A 189 21.44 8.38 7.85
CA GLN A 189 22.78 8.71 8.39
C GLN A 189 23.04 10.21 8.55
N GLN A 190 22.24 11.09 7.92
CA GLN A 190 22.35 12.54 8.05
C GLN A 190 21.51 13.09 9.23
N PHE A 191 20.62 12.27 9.78
CA PHE A 191 19.74 12.62 10.92
C PHE A 191 20.19 11.98 12.24
N SER A 192 21.24 11.14 12.21
CA SER A 192 21.94 10.55 13.34
C SER A 192 23.22 11.30 13.66
#